data_AF-K4GR83-F1
#
_entry.id   AF-K4GR83-F1
#
_cell.length_a   1.000
_cell.length_b   1.000
_cell.length_c   1.000
_cell.angle_alpha   90.00
_cell.angle_beta   90.00
_cell.angle_gamma   90.00
#
_symmetry.space_group_name_H-M   'P 1'
#
loop_
_entity.id
_entity.type
_entity.pdbx_description
1 polymer ?
#
loop_
_entity_poly.entity_id
_entity_poly.type
_entity_poly.pdbx_seq_one_letter_code
_entity_poly.pdbx_strand_id
1 'polypeptide(L)'
;ASAESIPELPDDYTGNLEGVNHDYPTEYLKRINLTGKPPNILVYVGSDVKKVKFEEIKSIIMECVDFNSYTIYQLLEKQVLSVPWLDNALLLIIATSEPISDIVSKQFLTFMSKGGKILGLSASFTFGGICVKSKKELIDTVQAFVFSNAENSEIKLNVLISGKIFEKEITEELNFVKPLGYLDSPDKEMMIVRL
;
A
#
# COMPACT_ATOMS: atom_id res chain seq x y z
N ALA A 1 -2.58 -4.88 66.91
CA ALA A 1 -1.97 -6.16 66.53
C ALA A 1 -2.39 -6.51 65.10
N SER A 2 -1.63 -7.38 64.43
CA SER A 2 -1.53 -7.50 62.96
C SER A 2 -2.80 -7.84 62.19
N ALA A 3 -2.85 -7.33 60.95
CA ALA A 3 -3.17 -8.05 59.72
C ALA A 3 -2.67 -7.19 58.53
N GLU A 4 -2.08 -7.68 57.44
CA GLU A 4 -1.52 -9.00 57.11
C GLU A 4 -0.56 -8.76 55.92
N SER A 5 0.52 -9.54 55.79
CA SER A 5 1.49 -9.35 54.69
C SER A 5 0.88 -9.77 53.35
N ILE A 6 0.87 -8.86 52.37
CA ILE A 6 0.57 -9.22 50.98
C ILE A 6 1.78 -9.99 50.42
N PRO A 7 1.61 -11.21 49.86
CA PRO A 7 2.71 -11.93 49.25
C PRO A 7 3.11 -11.27 47.92
N GLU A 8 4.41 -11.05 47.73
CA GLU A 8 4.95 -10.66 46.43
C GLU A 8 4.83 -11.83 45.45
N LEU A 9 4.27 -11.58 44.27
CA LEU A 9 4.17 -12.56 43.20
C LEU A 9 5.52 -12.68 42.47
N PRO A 10 5.93 -13.87 42.02
CA PRO A 10 7.18 -14.04 41.29
C PRO A 10 7.10 -13.43 39.88
N ASP A 11 8.15 -12.73 39.47
CA ASP A 11 8.30 -12.10 38.15
C ASP A 11 8.66 -13.13 37.06
N ASP A 12 7.76 -14.09 36.83
CA ASP A 12 7.94 -15.22 35.92
C ASP A 12 7.66 -14.83 34.44
N TYR A 13 8.38 -13.83 33.91
CA TYR A 13 8.27 -13.39 32.51
C TYR A 13 9.55 -13.54 31.69
N THR A 14 10.27 -14.66 31.87
CA THR A 14 11.24 -15.16 30.88
C THR A 14 10.51 -15.75 29.67
N GLY A 15 9.84 -14.90 28.89
CA GLY A 15 9.19 -15.26 27.62
C GLY A 15 10.20 -15.51 26.51
N ASN A 16 11.00 -16.58 26.63
CA ASN A 16 11.95 -17.00 25.60
C ASN A 16 11.21 -17.67 24.44
N LEU A 17 10.68 -16.86 23.52
CA LEU A 17 9.99 -17.34 22.31
C LEU A 17 10.98 -17.47 21.14
N GLU A 18 11.91 -18.41 21.24
CA GLU A 18 12.64 -18.90 20.08
C GLU A 18 11.73 -19.81 19.24
N GLY A 19 11.73 -19.63 17.92
CA GLY A 19 11.42 -20.71 16.99
C GLY A 19 9.99 -20.85 16.44
N VAL A 20 9.40 -19.78 15.87
CA VAL A 20 8.49 -19.95 14.73
C VAL A 20 8.77 -18.89 13.66
N ASN A 21 9.21 -19.33 12.48
CA ASN A 21 9.23 -18.48 11.27
C ASN A 21 7.79 -18.26 10.80
N HIS A 22 7.22 -17.10 11.13
CA HIS A 22 5.97 -16.62 10.54
C HIS A 22 6.19 -15.24 9.90
N ASP A 23 6.03 -15.21 8.58
CA ASP A 23 6.25 -14.05 7.70
C ASP A 23 5.41 -12.82 8.06
N TYR A 24 6.04 -11.86 8.76
CA TYR A 24 5.92 -10.39 8.66
C TYR A 24 4.82 -9.53 9.33
N PRO A 25 3.54 -9.89 9.60
CA PRO A 25 2.58 -8.90 10.12
C PRO A 25 2.91 -8.46 11.56
N THR A 26 3.47 -9.38 12.36
CA THR A 26 3.54 -9.25 13.81
C THR A 26 4.45 -8.12 14.28
N GLU A 27 5.56 -7.85 13.59
CA GLU A 27 6.43 -6.70 13.91
C GLU A 27 5.82 -5.36 13.47
N TYR A 28 5.12 -5.33 12.34
CA TYR A 28 4.45 -4.14 11.83
C TYR A 28 3.29 -3.73 12.75
N LEU A 29 2.47 -4.71 13.17
CA LEU A 29 1.41 -4.53 14.15
C LEU A 29 1.95 -4.13 15.54
N LYS A 30 3.15 -4.59 15.92
CA LYS A 30 3.84 -4.11 17.13
C LYS A 30 4.21 -2.64 17.02
N ARG A 31 4.78 -2.16 15.89
CA ARG A 31 5.20 -0.74 15.73
C ARG A 31 4.02 0.25 15.84
N ILE A 32 2.88 -0.04 15.21
CA ILE A 32 1.73 0.88 15.20
C ILE A 32 1.10 1.07 16.59
N ASN A 33 1.16 0.06 17.46
CA ASN A 33 0.52 0.11 18.79
C ASN A 33 1.38 0.75 19.90
N LEU A 34 2.64 1.12 19.64
CA LEU A 34 3.55 1.65 20.68
C LEU A 34 3.15 3.02 21.26
N THR A 35 2.27 3.77 20.59
CA THR A 35 1.91 5.15 21.01
C THR A 35 0.44 5.34 21.37
N GLY A 36 -0.39 4.30 21.22
CA GLY A 36 -1.84 4.37 21.41
C GLY A 36 -2.60 5.27 20.41
N LYS A 37 -1.91 5.86 19.42
CA LYS A 37 -2.52 6.69 18.37
C LYS A 37 -2.87 5.83 17.14
N PRO A 38 -4.05 5.99 16.54
CA PRO A 38 -4.38 5.32 15.28
C PRO A 38 -3.39 5.68 14.17
N PRO A 39 -2.88 4.71 13.39
CA PRO A 39 -2.01 4.99 12.24
C PRO A 39 -2.68 5.90 11.19
N ASN A 40 -1.87 6.70 10.50
CA ASN A 40 -2.36 7.65 9.51
C ASN A 40 -2.43 7.04 8.11
N ILE A 41 -3.53 7.27 7.40
CA ILE A 41 -3.67 7.08 5.96
C ILE A 41 -3.62 8.48 5.32
N LEU A 42 -2.76 8.66 4.32
CA LEU A 42 -2.64 9.92 3.59
C LEU A 42 -3.25 9.79 2.20
N VAL A 43 -3.93 10.82 1.72
CA VAL A 43 -4.55 10.87 0.38
C VAL A 43 -3.99 12.06 -0.40
N TYR A 44 -3.26 11.78 -1.47
CA TYR A 44 -2.73 12.76 -2.41
C TYR A 44 -3.60 12.80 -3.69
N VAL A 45 -4.20 13.96 -3.96
CA VAL A 45 -5.13 14.19 -5.10
C VAL A 45 -4.52 15.08 -6.19
N GLY A 46 -3.19 15.19 -6.24
CA GLY A 46 -2.48 16.08 -7.16
C GLY A 46 -2.44 17.53 -6.69
N SER A 47 -2.23 18.43 -7.65
CA SER A 47 -2.28 19.90 -7.47
C SER A 47 -3.71 20.44 -7.27
N ASP A 48 -4.74 19.60 -7.48
CA ASP A 48 -6.14 19.97 -7.33
C ASP A 48 -6.53 20.11 -5.84
N VAL A 49 -6.56 21.36 -5.35
CA VAL A 49 -6.90 21.69 -3.96
C VAL A 49 -8.42 21.57 -3.69
N LYS A 50 -9.24 21.09 -4.64
CA LYS A 50 -10.67 20.83 -4.42
C LYS A 50 -10.87 19.75 -3.37
N LYS A 51 -11.24 20.18 -2.16
CA LYS A 51 -11.62 19.32 -1.02
C LYS A 51 -12.66 18.25 -1.37
N VAL A 52 -13.52 18.49 -2.37
CA VAL A 52 -14.58 17.56 -2.83
C VAL A 52 -14.00 16.18 -3.13
N LYS A 53 -12.99 16.07 -4.01
CA LYS A 53 -12.36 14.79 -4.35
C LYS A 53 -11.79 14.06 -3.14
N PHE A 54 -11.15 14.79 -2.22
CA PHE A 54 -10.60 14.21 -1.01
C PHE A 54 -11.69 13.61 -0.10
N GLU A 55 -12.78 14.33 0.14
CA GLU A 55 -13.87 13.82 0.98
C GLU A 55 -14.63 12.65 0.31
N GLU A 56 -14.80 12.66 -1.02
CA GLU A 56 -15.34 11.52 -1.78
C GLU A 56 -14.49 10.25 -1.59
N ILE A 57 -13.18 10.36 -1.82
CA ILE A 57 -12.22 9.26 -1.64
C ILE A 57 -12.19 8.79 -0.18
N LYS A 58 -12.19 9.73 0.77
CA LYS A 58 -12.21 9.45 2.21
C LYS A 58 -13.47 8.70 2.65
N SER A 59 -14.64 9.02 2.10
CA SER A 59 -15.88 8.27 2.37
C SER A 59 -15.71 6.80 1.97
N ILE A 60 -15.23 6.54 0.76
CA ILE A 60 -15.00 5.18 0.25
C ILE A 60 -13.98 4.44 1.12
N ILE A 61 -12.89 5.09 1.55
CA ILE A 61 -11.91 4.47 2.45
C ILE A 61 -12.55 4.11 3.80
N MET A 62 -13.38 4.99 4.37
CA MET A 62 -14.09 4.75 5.64
C MET A 62 -15.11 3.60 5.57
N GLU A 63 -15.59 3.24 4.38
CA GLU A 63 -16.41 2.04 4.16
C GLU A 63 -15.55 0.76 4.05
N CYS A 64 -14.25 0.89 3.73
CA CYS A 64 -13.32 -0.24 3.57
C CYS A 64 -12.45 -0.53 4.81
N VAL A 65 -12.35 0.37 5.78
CA VAL A 65 -11.54 0.21 7.00
C VAL A 65 -12.36 0.50 8.26
N ASP A 66 -11.98 -0.08 9.41
CA ASP A 66 -12.54 0.36 10.69
C ASP A 66 -12.19 1.83 10.94
N PHE A 67 -13.22 2.67 10.99
CA PHE A 67 -13.12 4.11 11.18
C PHE A 67 -12.48 4.53 12.51
N ASN A 68 -12.41 3.64 13.50
CA ASN A 68 -11.72 3.90 14.78
C ASN A 68 -10.23 3.54 14.74
N SER A 69 -9.83 2.68 13.78
CA SER A 69 -8.47 2.15 13.69
C SER A 69 -7.51 3.01 12.88
N TYR A 70 -7.98 4.01 12.13
CA TYR A 70 -7.16 4.82 11.23
C TYR A 70 -7.55 6.29 11.22
N THR A 71 -6.58 7.19 11.05
CA THR A 71 -6.85 8.62 10.82
C THR A 71 -6.55 8.97 9.35
N ILE A 72 -7.51 9.53 8.62
CA ILE A 72 -7.38 9.81 7.18
C ILE A 72 -7.17 11.32 6.95
N TYR A 73 -6.05 11.69 6.33
CA TYR A 73 -5.70 13.09 6.04
C TYR A 73 -5.39 13.31 4.55
N GLN A 74 -5.66 14.53 4.07
CA GLN A 74 -5.19 14.98 2.76
C GLN A 74 -3.70 15.33 2.84
N LEU A 75 -2.88 14.78 1.94
CA LEU A 75 -1.51 15.23 1.71
C LEU A 75 -1.53 16.22 0.55
N LEU A 76 -1.32 17.50 0.83
CA LEU A 76 -1.22 18.54 -0.20
C LEU A 76 0.17 18.48 -0.86
N GLU A 77 0.27 18.86 -2.14
CA GLU A 77 1.53 18.85 -2.89
C GLU A 77 2.66 19.62 -2.18
N LYS A 78 2.36 20.80 -1.63
CA LYS A 78 3.30 21.60 -0.81
C LYS A 78 3.82 20.90 0.46
N GLN A 79 3.11 19.87 0.95
CA GLN A 79 3.50 19.08 2.12
C GLN A 79 4.32 17.84 1.74
N VAL A 80 4.30 17.39 0.48
CA VAL A 80 5.08 16.21 0.05
C VAL A 80 6.57 16.39 0.31
N LEU A 81 7.09 17.61 0.13
CA LEU A 81 8.50 17.94 0.36
C LEU A 81 8.82 18.22 1.84
N SER A 82 7.84 18.15 2.74
CA SER A 82 8.01 18.43 4.16
C SER A 82 8.16 17.14 4.99
N VAL A 83 9.09 17.15 5.94
CA VAL A 83 9.07 16.25 7.10
C VAL A 83 7.91 16.76 8.00
N PRO A 84 7.02 15.90 8.56
CA PRO A 84 7.30 14.55 9.02
C PRO A 84 6.41 13.42 8.45
N TRP A 85 5.69 13.64 7.34
CA TRP A 85 4.66 12.68 6.90
C TRP A 85 5.23 11.29 6.55
N LEU A 86 6.45 11.24 5.99
CA LEU A 86 7.15 10.00 5.59
C LEU A 86 7.26 8.96 6.72
N ASP A 87 7.42 9.42 7.97
CA ASP A 87 7.67 8.57 9.13
C ASP A 87 6.41 8.34 9.98
N ASN A 88 5.29 8.99 9.62
CA ASN A 88 4.04 8.96 10.37
C ASN A 88 2.86 8.36 9.57
N ALA A 89 3.05 8.08 8.27
CA ALA A 89 2.04 7.47 7.41
C ALA A 89 2.20 5.95 7.34
N LEU A 90 1.07 5.24 7.39
CA LEU A 90 0.98 3.80 7.20
C LEU A 90 0.83 3.43 5.70
N LEU A 91 -0.01 4.22 5.03
CA LEU A 91 -0.46 4.05 3.66
C LEU A 91 -0.58 5.44 3.02
N LEU A 92 -0.07 5.58 1.81
CA LEU A 92 -0.30 6.73 0.93
C LEU A 92 -1.18 6.29 -0.24
N ILE A 93 -2.31 6.95 -0.40
CA ILE A 93 -3.24 6.78 -1.51
C ILE A 93 -2.99 7.89 -2.51
N ILE A 94 -2.61 7.53 -3.73
CA ILE A 94 -2.40 8.45 -4.84
C ILE A 94 -3.64 8.37 -5.72
N ALA A 95 -4.42 9.44 -5.79
CA ALA A 95 -5.70 9.48 -6.48
C ALA A 95 -5.76 10.67 -7.44
N THR A 96 -4.86 10.68 -8.42
CA THR A 96 -4.79 11.68 -9.49
C THR A 96 -4.33 11.03 -10.80
N SER A 97 -5.05 11.33 -11.88
CA SER A 97 -4.66 10.97 -13.25
C SER A 97 -3.56 11.87 -13.81
N GLU A 98 -3.32 13.03 -13.20
CA GLU A 98 -2.31 13.98 -13.65
C GLU A 98 -0.88 13.45 -13.44
N PRO A 99 0.06 13.76 -14.33
CA PRO A 99 1.47 13.43 -14.14
C PRO A 99 2.02 13.94 -12.82
N ILE A 100 2.79 13.09 -12.14
CA ILE A 100 3.44 13.41 -10.88
C ILE A 100 4.86 13.90 -11.18
N SER A 101 5.26 15.05 -10.63
CA SER A 101 6.60 15.59 -10.83
C SER A 101 7.68 14.70 -10.20
N ASP A 102 8.87 14.65 -10.81
CA ASP A 102 9.98 13.79 -10.37
C ASP A 102 10.34 14.00 -8.88
N ILE A 103 10.23 15.23 -8.39
CA ILE A 103 10.54 15.58 -7.00
C ILE A 103 9.51 14.96 -6.04
N VAL A 104 8.22 15.01 -6.39
CA VAL A 104 7.12 14.37 -5.64
C VAL A 104 7.23 12.85 -5.73
N SER A 105 7.47 12.32 -6.93
CA SER A 105 7.68 10.88 -7.17
C SER A 105 8.84 10.32 -6.34
N LYS A 106 9.97 11.04 -6.26
CA LYS A 106 11.13 10.65 -5.44
C LYS A 106 10.81 10.58 -3.94
N GLN A 107 9.93 11.44 -3.42
CA GLN A 107 9.46 11.34 -2.03
C GLN A 107 8.55 10.13 -1.83
N PHE A 108 7.69 9.80 -2.79
CA PHE A 108 6.85 8.60 -2.74
C PHE A 108 7.69 7.31 -2.80
N LEU A 109 8.73 7.27 -3.63
CA LEU A 109 9.72 6.18 -3.63
C LEU A 109 10.50 6.09 -2.30
N THR A 110 10.83 7.23 -1.69
CA THR A 110 11.49 7.30 -0.36
C THR A 110 10.56 6.80 0.76
N PHE A 111 9.26 7.03 0.64
CA PHE A 111 8.27 6.46 1.55
C PHE A 111 8.21 4.93 1.45
N MET A 112 8.18 4.39 0.22
CA MET A 112 8.19 2.93 0.02
C MET A 112 9.48 2.27 0.49
N SER A 113 10.66 2.87 0.27
CA SER A 113 11.93 2.30 0.73
C SER A 113 12.08 2.24 2.25
N LYS A 114 11.32 3.06 3.00
CA LYS A 114 11.18 2.98 4.47
C LYS A 114 10.17 1.92 4.95
N GLY A 115 9.51 1.19 4.03
CA GLY A 115 8.45 0.22 4.35
C GLY A 115 7.03 0.80 4.36
N GLY A 116 6.84 2.03 3.87
CA GLY A 116 5.53 2.61 3.60
C GLY A 116 4.84 1.91 2.43
N LYS A 117 3.50 1.91 2.42
CA LYS A 117 2.69 1.27 1.37
C LYS A 117 2.03 2.32 0.49
N ILE A 118 1.97 2.10 -0.82
CA ILE A 118 1.29 2.99 -1.77
C ILE A 118 0.13 2.25 -2.45
N LEU A 119 -1.02 2.91 -2.54
CA LEU A 119 -2.17 2.50 -3.34
C LEU A 119 -2.47 3.56 -4.40
N GLY A 120 -2.34 3.22 -5.68
CA GLY A 120 -2.72 4.09 -6.80
C GLY A 120 -4.18 3.86 -7.21
N LEU A 121 -5.00 4.91 -7.16
CA LEU A 121 -6.38 4.93 -7.65
C LEU A 121 -6.43 5.75 -8.95
N SER A 122 -6.54 5.09 -10.09
CA SER A 122 -6.43 5.71 -11.43
C SER A 122 -5.16 6.56 -11.61
N ALA A 123 -4.09 6.18 -10.90
CA ALA A 123 -2.86 6.96 -10.80
C ALA A 123 -1.89 6.72 -11.96
N SER A 124 -1.16 7.76 -12.36
CA SER A 124 -0.02 7.65 -13.28
C SER A 124 1.29 7.26 -12.59
N PHE A 125 1.28 6.98 -11.28
CA PHE A 125 2.48 6.67 -10.49
C PHE A 125 3.06 5.30 -10.86
N THR A 126 4.38 5.22 -11.00
CA THR A 126 5.11 4.00 -11.33
C THR A 126 6.38 3.86 -10.48
N PHE A 127 6.97 2.66 -10.46
CA PHE A 127 8.14 2.34 -9.65
C PHE A 127 8.96 1.19 -10.26
N GLY A 128 10.24 1.08 -9.91
CA GLY A 128 11.04 -0.13 -10.19
C GLY A 128 11.13 -0.54 -11.67
N GLY A 129 11.17 0.44 -12.59
CA GLY A 129 11.30 0.17 -14.03
C GLY A 129 10.03 -0.38 -14.69
N ILE A 130 8.84 -0.20 -14.11
CA ILE A 130 7.56 -0.48 -14.81
C ILE A 130 6.88 0.80 -15.28
N CYS A 131 6.07 0.67 -16.31
CA CYS A 131 5.17 1.72 -16.80
C CYS A 131 3.75 1.17 -17.00
N VAL A 132 2.75 2.05 -16.99
CA VAL A 132 1.36 1.68 -17.32
C VAL A 132 1.13 1.98 -18.80
N LYS A 133 0.80 0.96 -19.61
CA LYS A 133 0.38 1.12 -21.00
C LYS A 133 -1.14 1.03 -21.15
N SER A 134 -1.61 1.37 -22.36
CA SER A 134 -3.02 1.25 -22.74
C SER A 134 -3.14 0.29 -23.93
N LYS A 135 -3.82 -0.85 -23.73
CA LYS A 135 -4.13 -1.85 -24.77
C LYS A 135 -5.61 -1.70 -25.12
N LYS A 136 -5.91 -1.07 -26.26
CA LYS A 136 -7.26 -0.57 -26.58
C LYS A 136 -8.27 -1.69 -26.80
N GLU A 137 -7.82 -2.80 -27.36
CA GLU A 137 -8.57 -4.02 -27.60
C GLU A 137 -9.04 -4.74 -26.32
N LEU A 138 -8.50 -4.37 -25.15
CA LEU A 138 -8.93 -4.91 -23.85
C LEU A 138 -9.98 -4.03 -23.12
N ILE A 139 -10.23 -2.81 -23.59
CA ILE A 139 -11.16 -1.88 -22.92
C ILE A 139 -12.59 -2.45 -22.93
N ASP A 140 -13.24 -2.39 -21.77
CA ASP A 140 -14.62 -2.87 -21.54
C ASP A 140 -14.82 -4.38 -21.86
N THR A 141 -13.74 -5.14 -21.96
CA THR A 141 -13.79 -6.60 -22.11
C THR A 141 -13.76 -7.29 -20.75
N VAL A 142 -14.53 -8.38 -20.61
CA VAL A 142 -14.41 -9.29 -19.47
C VAL A 142 -13.28 -10.27 -19.77
N GLN A 143 -12.19 -10.19 -19.00
CA GLN A 143 -11.04 -11.08 -19.14
C GLN A 143 -10.89 -11.96 -17.90
N ALA A 144 -10.37 -13.16 -18.11
CA ALA A 144 -9.89 -13.98 -17.02
C ALA A 144 -8.56 -13.42 -16.51
N PHE A 145 -8.47 -13.22 -15.21
CA PHE A 145 -7.31 -12.70 -14.49
C PHE A 145 -6.84 -13.76 -13.48
N VAL A 146 -5.54 -14.08 -13.50
CA VAL A 146 -4.91 -15.12 -12.68
C VAL A 146 -3.87 -14.49 -11.77
N PHE A 147 -3.87 -14.87 -10.49
CA PHE A 147 -2.87 -14.44 -9.51
C PHE A 147 -2.65 -15.51 -8.43
N SER A 148 -1.48 -15.50 -7.79
CA SER A 148 -1.20 -16.40 -6.67
C SER A 148 -1.57 -15.76 -5.33
N ASN A 149 -2.20 -16.53 -4.42
CA ASN A 149 -2.41 -16.11 -3.04
C ASN A 149 -1.14 -16.29 -2.18
N ALA A 150 -1.20 -15.96 -0.88
CA ALA A 150 -0.08 -16.11 0.05
C ALA A 150 0.41 -17.57 0.22
N GLU A 151 -0.45 -18.54 -0.06
CA GLU A 151 -0.15 -19.99 -0.01
C GLU A 151 0.39 -20.52 -1.36
N ASN A 152 0.63 -19.62 -2.32
CA ASN A 152 0.99 -19.90 -3.72
C ASN A 152 -0.06 -20.72 -4.50
N SER A 153 -1.32 -20.76 -4.06
CA SER A 153 -2.41 -21.30 -4.88
C SER A 153 -2.85 -20.28 -5.94
N GLU A 154 -3.09 -20.74 -7.17
CA GLU A 154 -3.59 -19.88 -8.25
C GLU A 154 -5.09 -19.63 -8.10
N ILE A 155 -5.47 -18.36 -8.08
CA ILE A 155 -6.85 -17.89 -8.09
C ILE A 155 -7.13 -17.28 -9.47
N LYS A 156 -8.26 -17.67 -10.07
CA LYS A 156 -8.75 -17.17 -11.36
C LYS A 156 -10.08 -16.44 -11.16
N LEU A 157 -10.15 -15.18 -11.59
CA LEU A 157 -11.34 -14.33 -11.53
C LEU A 157 -11.66 -13.78 -12.91
N ASN A 158 -12.95 -13.62 -13.24
CA ASN A 158 -13.35 -12.88 -14.44
C ASN A 158 -13.62 -11.42 -14.04
N VAL A 159 -12.96 -10.48 -14.70
CA VAL A 159 -12.97 -9.05 -14.34
C VAL A 159 -13.16 -8.18 -15.59
N LEU A 160 -13.83 -7.04 -15.42
CA LEU A 160 -13.94 -6.03 -16.48
C LEU A 160 -12.64 -5.21 -16.53
N ILE A 161 -11.99 -5.16 -17.69
CA ILE A 161 -10.66 -4.56 -17.85
C ILE A 161 -10.73 -3.12 -18.35
N SER A 162 -9.99 -2.22 -17.70
CA SER A 162 -9.86 -0.79 -18.05
C SER A 162 -8.98 -0.51 -19.27
N GLY A 163 -8.49 -1.57 -19.93
CA GLY A 163 -7.45 -1.51 -20.96
C GLY A 163 -6.09 -1.00 -20.49
N LYS A 164 -5.82 -0.98 -19.17
CA LYS A 164 -4.51 -0.62 -18.60
C LYS A 164 -3.77 -1.87 -18.13
N ILE A 165 -2.49 -1.95 -18.48
CA ILE A 165 -1.58 -3.07 -18.14
C ILE A 165 -0.23 -2.51 -17.68
N PHE A 166 0.50 -3.29 -16.88
CA PHE A 166 1.89 -2.99 -16.54
C PHE A 166 2.84 -3.59 -17.58
N GLU A 167 3.84 -2.82 -18.00
CA GLU A 167 4.95 -3.29 -18.82
C GLU A 167 6.28 -2.90 -18.18
N LYS A 168 7.31 -3.73 -18.38
CA LYS A 168 8.68 -3.40 -18.00
C LYS A 168 9.27 -2.42 -19.00
N GLU A 169 9.88 -1.36 -18.50
CA GLU A 169 10.66 -0.42 -19.29
C GLU A 169 12.03 -1.04 -19.63
N ILE A 170 12.51 -0.78 -20.85
CA ILE A 170 13.78 -1.32 -21.33
C ILE A 170 14.90 -0.37 -20.87
N THR A 171 15.22 -0.43 -19.59
CA THR A 171 16.32 0.30 -18.95
C THR A 171 17.33 -0.68 -18.34
N GLU A 172 18.59 -0.24 -18.25
CA GLU A 172 19.72 -1.04 -17.73
C GLU A 172 19.65 -1.28 -16.21
N GLU A 173 18.66 -0.71 -15.52
CA GLU A 173 18.45 -0.89 -14.09
C GLU A 173 18.02 -2.33 -13.76
N LEU A 174 18.47 -2.82 -12.60
CA LEU A 174 18.09 -4.13 -12.08
C LEU A 174 16.57 -4.19 -11.88
N ASN A 175 15.91 -4.93 -12.76
CA ASN A 175 14.47 -5.15 -12.77
C ASN A 175 14.04 -6.05 -11.59
N PHE A 176 13.98 -5.49 -10.38
CA PHE A 176 13.54 -6.19 -9.17
C PHE A 176 12.05 -6.58 -9.22
N VAL A 177 11.26 -5.93 -10.08
CA VAL A 177 9.80 -6.14 -10.14
C VAL A 177 9.44 -7.53 -10.68
N LYS A 178 8.68 -8.27 -9.85
CA LYS A 178 8.14 -9.60 -10.15
C LYS A 178 6.64 -9.49 -10.46
N PRO A 179 6.14 -10.09 -11.55
CA PRO A 179 4.70 -10.25 -11.73
C PRO A 179 4.14 -11.17 -10.65
N LEU A 180 2.95 -10.83 -10.16
CA LEU A 180 2.14 -11.63 -9.22
C LEU A 180 0.83 -12.09 -9.83
N GLY A 181 0.36 -11.40 -10.87
CA GLY A 181 -0.85 -11.75 -11.58
C GLY A 181 -0.89 -11.18 -12.98
N TYR A 182 -1.55 -11.91 -13.88
CA TYR A 182 -1.61 -11.65 -15.31
C TYR A 182 -3.00 -11.95 -15.88
N LEU A 183 -3.31 -11.41 -17.05
CA LEU A 183 -4.48 -11.85 -17.83
C LEU A 183 -4.21 -13.22 -18.45
N ASP A 184 -5.20 -14.10 -18.43
CA ASP A 184 -5.15 -15.44 -19.02
C ASP A 184 -5.27 -15.36 -20.55
N SER A 185 -4.25 -14.77 -21.15
CA SER A 185 -4.09 -14.51 -22.58
C SER A 185 -2.79 -15.15 -23.09
N PRO A 186 -2.58 -15.21 -24.42
CA PRO A 186 -1.29 -15.64 -24.98
C PRO A 186 -0.11 -14.77 -24.54
N ASP A 187 -0.33 -13.47 -24.35
CA ASP A 187 0.70 -12.48 -24.01
C ASP A 187 0.99 -12.42 -22.50
N LYS A 188 0.08 -12.93 -21.66
CA LYS A 188 0.11 -12.84 -20.19
C LYS A 188 0.39 -11.44 -19.66
N GLU A 189 -0.43 -10.46 -20.07
CA GLU A 189 -0.24 -9.06 -19.68
C GLU A 189 -0.23 -8.89 -18.16
N MET A 190 0.75 -8.16 -17.62
CA MET A 190 0.94 -8.03 -16.18
C MET A 190 -0.11 -7.09 -15.59
N MET A 191 -0.85 -7.57 -14.59
CA MET A 191 -1.90 -6.81 -13.90
C MET A 191 -1.58 -6.56 -12.42
N ILE A 192 -0.82 -7.46 -11.78
CA ILE A 192 -0.27 -7.25 -10.43
C ILE A 192 1.24 -7.47 -10.45
N VAL A 193 1.94 -6.57 -9.78
CA VAL A 193 3.40 -6.45 -9.74
C VAL A 193 3.84 -6.18 -8.29
N ARG A 194 4.98 -6.74 -7.88
CA ARG A 194 5.64 -6.43 -6.59
C ARG A 194 7.12 -6.11 -6.81
N LEU A 195 7.68 -5.29 -5.92
CA LEU A 195 9.13 -5.25 -5.65
C LEU A 195 9.55 -6.49 -4.83
#